data_AF-A0A9P2LL22-F1
#
_entry.id   AF-A0A9P2LL22-F1
#
_cell.length_a   1.000
_cell.length_b   1.000
_cell.length_c   1.000
_cell.angle_alpha   90.00
_cell.angle_beta   90.00
_cell.angle_gamma   90.00
#
_symmetry.space_group_name_H-M   'P 1'
#
loop_
_entity.id
_entity.type
_entity.pdbx_description
1 polymer ?
#
loop_
_entity_poly.entity_id
_entity_poly.type
_entity_poly.pdbx_seq_one_letter_code
_entity_poly.pdbx_strand_id
1 'polypeptide(L)' 'MLVLPNETVIGDIIDFANKKFLKDKDKKSRFTFAGSLYFERMKKNGLYSTDTKEIEDRITRLGLKGVFNEKVV' A
#
# COMPACT_ATOMS: atom_id res chain seq x y z
N MET A 1 -8.18 14.59 -7.79
CA MET A 1 -8.12 13.12 -7.68
C MET A 1 -6.85 12.77 -6.92
N LEU A 2 -6.96 12.08 -5.77
CA LEU A 2 -5.80 11.64 -4.99
C LEU A 2 -5.25 10.33 -5.55
N VAL A 3 -3.93 10.24 -5.72
CA VAL A 3 -3.23 9.01 -6.09
C VAL A 3 -2.26 8.64 -4.98
N LEU A 4 -2.40 7.44 -4.43
CA LEU A 4 -1.51 6.93 -3.40
C LEU A 4 -0.26 6.33 -4.06
N PRO A 5 0.95 6.80 -3.73
CA PRO A 5 2.17 6.32 -4.35
C PRO A 5 2.56 4.94 -3.81
N ASN A 6 3.40 4.20 -4.54
CA ASN A 6 3.84 2.83 -4.17
C ASN A 6 4.77 2.82 -2.95
N GLU A 7 5.23 3.98 -2.50
CA GLU A 7 5.91 4.19 -1.22
C GLU A 7 4.96 4.04 -0.03
N THR A 8 3.64 4.04 -0.27
CA THR A 8 2.63 3.62 0.72
C THR A 8 2.25 2.16 0.50
N VAL A 9 2.02 1.44 1.61
CA VAL A 9 1.51 0.05 1.57
C VAL A 9 0.18 -0.03 0.81
N ILE A 10 -0.69 0.97 0.92
CA ILE A 10 -1.99 0.99 0.24
C ILE A 10 -1.82 1.23 -1.27
N GLY A 11 -0.94 2.15 -1.68
CA GLY A 11 -0.65 2.37 -3.10
C GLY A 11 -0.06 1.12 -3.75
N ASP A 12 0.95 0.52 -3.11
CA ASP A 12 1.62 -0.66 -3.65
C ASP A 12 0.72 -1.90 -3.71
N ILE A 13 -0.17 -2.15 -2.72
CA ILE A 13 -1.10 -3.29 -2.79
C ILE A 13 -2.11 -3.13 -3.91
N ILE A 14 -2.63 -1.92 -4.14
CA ILE A 14 -3.59 -1.65 -5.21
C ILE A 14 -2.92 -1.87 -6.56
N ASP A 15 -1.74 -1.28 -6.79
CA ASP A 15 -0.98 -1.45 -8.03
C ASP A 15 -0.61 -2.93 -8.27
N PHE A 16 -0.12 -3.62 -7.24
CA PHE A 16 0.27 -5.02 -7.35
C PHE A 16 -0.91 -5.96 -7.61
N ALA A 17 -2.01 -5.80 -6.88
CA ALA A 17 -3.21 -6.61 -7.05
C ALA A 17 -3.84 -6.37 -8.44
N ASN A 18 -3.91 -5.12 -8.89
CA ASN A 18 -4.40 -4.78 -10.23
C ASN A 18 -3.53 -5.40 -11.33
N LYS A 19 -2.20 -5.35 -11.20
CA LYS A 19 -1.28 -6.01 -12.13
C LYS A 19 -1.53 -7.51 -12.19
N LYS A 20 -1.66 -8.18 -11.03
CA LYS A 20 -1.93 -9.62 -10.94
C LYS A 20 -3.28 -10.00 -11.55
N PHE A 21 -4.31 -9.22 -11.27
CA PHE A 21 -5.65 -9.48 -11.78
C PHE A 21 -5.77 -9.23 -13.29
N LEU A 22 -5.29 -8.08 -13.76
CA LEU A 22 -5.48 -7.63 -15.15
C LEU A 22 -4.48 -8.26 -16.13
N LYS A 23 -3.20 -8.36 -15.74
CA LYS A 23 -2.13 -8.85 -16.63
C LYS A 23 -1.94 -10.35 -16.50
N ASP A 24 -1.85 -10.85 -15.28
CA ASP A 24 -1.54 -12.26 -15.02
C ASP A 24 -2.81 -13.14 -15.01
N LYS A 25 -3.99 -12.53 -15.18
CA LYS A 25 -5.33 -13.17 -15.11
C LYS A 25 -5.52 -13.98 -13.82
N ASP A 26 -4.84 -13.60 -12.75
CA ASP A 26 -4.92 -14.26 -11.46
C ASP A 26 -6.18 -13.79 -10.72
N LYS A 27 -7.19 -14.66 -10.70
CA LYS A 27 -8.48 -14.42 -10.03
C LYS A 27 -8.60 -15.12 -8.67
N LYS A 28 -7.57 -15.86 -8.24
CA LYS A 28 -7.64 -16.72 -7.06
C LYS A 28 -6.75 -16.24 -5.92
N SER A 29 -5.64 -15.57 -6.23
CA SER A 29 -4.75 -15.03 -5.20
C SER A 29 -5.47 -14.01 -4.32
N ARG A 30 -5.19 -14.09 -3.02
CA ARG A 30 -5.62 -13.11 -2.03
C ARG A 30 -4.42 -12.30 -1.58
N PHE A 31 -4.54 -10.98 -1.62
CA PHE A 31 -3.50 -10.06 -1.18
C PHE A 31 -3.88 -9.54 0.20
N THR A 32 -3.05 -9.83 1.20
CA THR A 32 -3.29 -9.42 2.59
C THR A 32 -2.02 -8.84 3.20
N PHE A 33 -2.16 -8.08 4.29
CA PHE A 33 -1.04 -7.47 5.01
C PHE A 33 -0.39 -8.41 6.04
N ALA A 34 -0.91 -9.62 6.22
CA ALA A 34 -0.52 -10.53 7.29
C ALA A 34 -0.02 -11.90 6.81
N GLY A 35 0.08 -12.12 5.49
CA GLY A 35 0.66 -13.35 4.96
C GLY A 35 0.63 -13.44 3.44
N SER A 36 1.17 -14.56 2.92
CA SER A 36 1.19 -14.89 1.49
C SER A 36 1.97 -13.87 0.63
N LEU A 37 1.60 -13.78 -0.64
CA LEU A 37 2.36 -13.13 -1.71
C LEU A 37 2.61 -11.64 -1.46
N TYR A 38 1.60 -10.90 -0.99
CA TYR A 38 1.76 -9.47 -0.76
C TYR A 38 2.60 -9.15 0.47
N PHE A 39 2.43 -9.90 1.56
CA PHE A 39 3.22 -9.71 2.77
C PHE A 39 4.72 -9.88 2.53
N GLU A 40 5.11 -10.91 1.77
CA GLU A 40 6.52 -11.11 1.40
C GLU A 40 7.05 -10.00 0.48
N ARG A 41 6.20 -9.48 -0.42
CA ARG A 41 6.53 -8.28 -1.22
C ARG A 41 6.74 -7.05 -0.34
N MET A 42 5.86 -6.79 0.63
CA MET A 42 5.98 -5.64 1.53
C MET A 42 7.31 -5.68 2.28
N LYS A 43 7.68 -6.83 2.84
CA LYS A 43 8.97 -7.02 3.50
C LYS A 43 10.13 -6.76 2.54
N LYS A 44 10.10 -7.35 1.35
CA LYS A 44 11.14 -7.18 0.33
C LYS A 44 11.34 -5.71 -0.08
N ASN A 45 10.24 -4.95 -0.14
CA ASN A 45 10.26 -3.54 -0.53
C ASN A 45 10.56 -2.59 0.65
N GLY A 46 10.80 -3.10 1.87
CA GLY A 46 10.99 -2.26 3.06
C GLY A 46 9.72 -1.50 3.50
N LEU A 47 8.54 -1.95 3.05
CA LEU A 47 7.26 -1.31 3.36
C LEU A 47 6.63 -1.86 4.64
N TYR A 48 6.95 -3.08 5.03
CA TYR A 48 6.48 -3.67 6.28
C TYR A 48 7.19 -3.05 7.48
N SER A 49 6.42 -2.42 8.36
CA SER A 49 6.88 -1.98 9.68
C SER A 49 5.72 -2.10 10.66
N THR A 50 6.04 -2.37 11.92
CA THR A 50 5.11 -2.28 13.05
C THR A 50 5.41 -1.07 13.93
N ASP A 51 6.45 -0.30 13.61
CA ASP A 51 6.78 0.95 14.28
C ASP A 51 5.89 2.06 13.74
N THR A 52 4.99 2.56 14.59
CA THR A 52 4.03 3.61 14.23
C THR A 52 4.72 4.91 13.84
N LYS A 53 5.87 5.24 14.45
CA LYS A 53 6.59 6.47 14.15
C LYS A 53 7.24 6.39 12.76
N GLU A 54 7.84 5.26 12.42
CA GLU A 54 8.41 5.05 11.09
C GLU A 54 7.33 5.15 9.99
N ILE A 55 6.16 4.57 10.25
CA ILE A 55 5.01 4.67 9.34
C ILE A 55 4.55 6.12 9.20
N GLU A 56 4.39 6.84 10.31
CA GLU A 56 3.97 8.24 10.31
C GLU A 56 4.98 9.15 9.60
N ASP A 57 6.28 8.97 9.84
CA ASP A 57 7.35 9.72 9.18
C ASP A 57 7.35 9.49 7.66
N ARG A 58 7.13 8.25 7.23
CA ARG A 58 7.00 7.89 5.81
C ARG A 58 5.82 8.61 5.16
N ILE A 59 4.64 8.57 5.80
CA ILE A 59 3.43 9.24 5.29
C ILE A 59 3.58 10.76 5.29
N THR A 60 4.21 11.32 6.32
CA THR A 60 4.48 12.76 6.43
C THR A 60 5.44 13.23 5.34
N ARG A 61 6.53 12.50 5.08
CA ARG A 61 7.49 12.81 4.02
C ARG A 61 6.86 12.80 2.63
N LEU A 62 5.83 11.98 2.41
CA LEU A 62 5.06 11.94 1.17
C LEU A 62 4.01 13.06 1.07
N GLY A 63 3.86 13.91 2.10
CA GLY A 63 2.84 14.96 2.14
C GLY A 63 1.41 14.43 2.28
N LEU A 64 1.24 13.18 2.74
CA LEU A 64 -0.07 12.50 2.79
C LEU A 64 -0.68 12.46 4.20
N LYS A 65 0.01 12.99 5.21
CA LYS A 65 -0.51 13.02 6.58
C LYS A 65 -1.79 13.85 6.64
N GLY A 66 -2.89 13.22 7.08
CA GLY A 66 -4.19 13.88 7.20
C GLY A 66 -4.89 14.18 5.87
N VAL A 67 -4.45 13.59 4.75
CA VAL A 67 -5.03 13.85 3.41
C VAL A 67 -6.52 13.50 3.29
N PHE A 68 -7.04 12.68 4.19
CA PHE A 68 -8.47 12.32 4.28
C PHE A 68 -9.22 13.05 5.39
N ASN A 69 -8.62 14.04 6.05
CA ASN A 69 -9.27 14.79 7.14
C ASN A 69 -10.30 15.79 6.60
N GLU A 70 -10.22 16.15 5.32
CA GLU A 70 -11.21 16.98 4.67
C GLU A 70 -12.44 16.16 4.31
N LYS A 71 -13.62 16.67 4.67
CA LYS A 71 -14.88 16.09 4.19
C LYS A 71 -14.99 16.34 2.69
N VAL A 72 -15.27 15.30 1.93
CA VAL A 72 -15.75 15.46 0.56
C VAL A 72 -17.16 16.05 0.67
N VAL A 73 -17.30 17.31 0.26
CA VAL A 73 -18.59 18.03 0.16
C VAL A 73 -19.19 17.78 -1.22
#